data_AF-A0A1I4D0F9-F1
#
_entry.id   AF-A0A1I4D0F9-F1
#
_cell.length_a   1.000
_cell.length_b   1.000
_cell.length_c   1.000
_cell.angle_alpha   90.00
_cell.angle_beta   90.00
_cell.angle_gamma   90.00
#
_symmetry.space_group_name_H-M   'P 1'
#
loop_
_entity.id
_entity.type
_entity.pdbx_description
1 polymer ?
#
loop_
_entity_poly.entity_id
_entity_poly.type
_entity_poly.pdbx_seq_one_letter_code
_entity_poly.pdbx_strand_id
1 'polypeptide(L)'
;MTPSREAQIRDTFDQLDRWQQQMQVVFVPEPGSELAGDDADWPWLPVTQSALTGMGAARDHLQAVRVHIEAGELFPFAHQTLTRTAILAAAQAVWVLAPDERGERCKRARTFAAESYAKHLAFLRDLRALTPDTRHGTETVLQHTQRRLAELTALRAADGQATAVLGATDVIYHAVLATWGSRELAVEARSEWRRGSGAAHGLPWSLLGRQGTAQAAAADAAGMAEFSAGGSVGGLANSYLCAYGLLVHAFRLLDRRGARD
;
A
#
# COMPACT_ATOMS: atom_id res chain seq x y z
N MET A 1 -8.29 28.81 13.13
CA MET A 1 -8.29 27.69 14.11
C MET A 1 -8.01 26.42 13.31
N THR A 2 -6.96 25.66 13.64
CA THR A 2 -6.64 24.43 12.89
C THR A 2 -7.73 23.38 13.16
N PRO A 3 -8.32 22.75 12.12
CA PRO A 3 -9.33 21.72 12.33
C PRO A 3 -8.75 20.56 13.17
N SER A 4 -9.60 19.93 13.99
CA SER A 4 -9.18 18.76 14.77
C SER A 4 -8.72 17.64 13.84
N ARG A 5 -7.85 16.75 14.33
CA ARG A 5 -7.39 15.59 13.54
C ARG A 5 -8.54 14.71 13.08
N GLU A 6 -9.60 14.62 13.88
CA GLU A 6 -10.81 13.91 13.51
C GLU A 6 -11.56 14.61 12.37
N ALA A 7 -11.73 15.94 12.44
CA ALA A 7 -12.36 16.69 11.35
C ALA A 7 -11.60 16.49 10.03
N GLN A 8 -10.26 16.57 10.07
CA GLN A 8 -9.41 16.31 8.89
C GLN A 8 -9.62 14.92 8.27
N ILE A 9 -9.81 13.89 9.10
CA ILE A 9 -10.11 12.53 8.60
C ILE A 9 -11.51 12.49 7.99
N ARG A 10 -12.51 13.03 8.69
CA ARG A 10 -13.91 13.02 8.23
C ARG A 10 -14.09 13.78 6.91
N ASP A 11 -13.33 14.85 6.69
CA ASP A 11 -13.32 15.62 5.44
C ASP A 11 -12.86 14.78 4.22
N THR A 12 -12.29 13.59 4.42
CA THR A 12 -11.88 12.68 3.34
C THR A 12 -12.97 11.72 2.88
N PHE A 13 -14.06 11.54 3.64
CA PHE A 13 -15.00 10.44 3.46
C PHE A 13 -15.73 10.50 2.11
N ASP A 14 -16.19 11.68 1.69
CA ASP A 14 -16.85 11.86 0.39
C ASP A 14 -15.92 11.55 -0.79
N GLN A 15 -14.61 11.74 -0.62
CA GLN A 15 -13.63 11.40 -1.65
C GLN A 15 -13.43 9.88 -1.75
N LEU A 16 -13.48 9.15 -0.62
CA LEU A 16 -13.43 7.68 -0.61
C LEU A 16 -14.63 7.06 -1.32
N ASP A 17 -15.82 7.68 -1.21
CA ASP A 17 -17.03 7.24 -1.90
C ASP A 17 -16.95 7.51 -3.40
N ARG A 18 -16.43 8.67 -3.81
CA ARG A 18 -16.17 8.97 -5.22
C ARG A 18 -15.16 8.01 -5.84
N TRP A 19 -14.08 7.70 -5.15
CA TRP A 19 -13.12 6.70 -5.62
C TRP A 19 -13.73 5.30 -5.72
N GLN A 20 -14.59 4.91 -4.78
CA GLN A 20 -15.31 3.64 -4.89
C GLN A 20 -16.11 3.56 -6.19
N GLN A 21 -16.85 4.62 -6.53
CA GLN A 21 -17.64 4.68 -7.75
C GLN A 21 -16.76 4.64 -9.00
N GLN A 22 -15.65 5.38 -9.01
CA GLN A 22 -14.70 5.36 -10.11
C GLN A 22 -14.09 3.98 -10.33
N MET A 23 -13.73 3.28 -9.24
CA MET A 23 -13.09 1.96 -9.29
C MET A 23 -14.06 0.80 -9.60
N GLN A 24 -15.38 1.06 -9.64
CA GLN A 24 -16.37 0.09 -10.15
C GLN A 24 -16.36 -0.02 -11.67
N VAL A 25 -15.78 0.97 -12.36
CA VAL A 25 -15.62 0.97 -13.81
C VAL A 25 -14.19 0.52 -14.13
N VAL A 26 -14.05 -0.38 -15.10
CA VAL A 26 -12.74 -0.79 -15.59
C VAL A 26 -12.07 0.42 -16.24
N PHE A 27 -10.98 0.88 -15.63
CA PHE A 27 -10.15 1.94 -16.21
C PHE A 27 -9.34 1.36 -17.36
N VAL A 28 -9.50 1.95 -18.54
CA VAL A 28 -8.74 1.61 -19.75
C VAL A 28 -8.01 2.88 -20.19
N PRO A 29 -6.67 2.90 -20.22
CA PRO A 29 -5.92 4.05 -20.71
C PRO A 29 -6.35 4.39 -22.14
N GLU A 30 -6.43 5.68 -22.46
CA GLU A 30 -6.74 6.11 -23.82
C GLU A 30 -5.64 5.59 -24.77
N PRO A 31 -5.98 5.03 -25.95
CA PRO A 31 -4.97 4.53 -26.88
C PRO A 31 -3.93 5.61 -27.18
N GLY A 32 -2.63 5.37 -27.08
CA GLY A 32 -1.62 6.40 -27.34
C GLY A 32 -1.33 7.36 -26.17
N SER A 33 -1.99 7.21 -25.03
CA SER A 33 -1.52 7.77 -23.75
C SER A 33 -0.21 7.10 -23.31
N GLU A 34 0.48 7.69 -22.34
CA GLU A 34 1.67 7.09 -21.74
C GLU A 34 1.37 5.70 -21.16
N LEU A 35 0.29 5.56 -20.39
CA LEU A 35 -0.09 4.28 -19.78
C LEU A 35 -0.48 3.22 -20.80
N ALA A 36 -1.11 3.59 -21.92
CA ALA A 36 -1.38 2.62 -22.99
C ALA A 36 -0.07 2.04 -23.57
N GLY A 37 0.97 2.86 -23.70
CA GLY A 37 2.30 2.41 -24.09
C GLY A 37 2.97 1.57 -23.00
N ASP A 38 2.84 1.95 -21.75
CA ASP A 38 3.41 1.24 -20.60
C ASP A 38 2.77 -0.15 -20.43
N ASP A 39 1.46 -0.28 -20.63
CA ASP A 39 0.73 -1.55 -20.47
C ASP A 39 1.13 -2.63 -21.48
N ALA A 40 1.64 -2.22 -22.66
CA ALA A 40 2.17 -3.13 -23.66
C ALA A 40 3.49 -3.82 -23.23
N ASP A 41 4.17 -3.28 -22.23
CA ASP A 41 5.46 -3.76 -21.74
C ASP A 41 5.38 -5.16 -21.10
N TRP A 42 4.36 -5.38 -20.27
CA TRP A 42 4.09 -6.65 -19.62
C TRP A 42 2.57 -6.90 -19.51
N PRO A 43 1.93 -7.40 -20.59
CA PRO A 43 0.46 -7.46 -20.69
C PRO A 43 -0.23 -8.37 -19.64
N TRP A 44 0.51 -9.27 -19.01
CA TRP A 44 -0.05 -10.21 -18.02
C TRP A 44 -0.35 -9.57 -16.66
N LEU A 45 0.35 -8.48 -16.35
CA LEU A 45 0.07 -7.62 -15.20
C LEU A 45 0.49 -6.20 -15.58
N PRO A 46 -0.37 -5.48 -16.33
CA PRO A 46 -0.02 -4.17 -16.87
C PRO A 46 0.30 -3.13 -15.78
N VAL A 47 0.93 -2.03 -16.18
CA VAL A 47 1.29 -0.92 -15.26
C VAL A 47 0.04 -0.33 -14.63
N THR A 48 -0.98 -0.10 -15.44
CA THR A 48 -2.30 0.37 -15.00
C THR A 48 -2.90 -0.55 -13.93
N GLN A 49 -2.93 -1.86 -14.19
CA GLN A 49 -3.50 -2.83 -13.25
C GLN A 49 -2.67 -2.93 -11.96
N SER A 50 -1.35 -2.84 -12.07
CA SER A 50 -0.45 -2.83 -10.91
C SER A 50 -0.75 -1.65 -9.98
N ALA A 51 -0.93 -0.46 -10.55
CA ALA A 51 -1.29 0.74 -9.79
C ALA A 51 -2.70 0.65 -9.19
N LEU A 52 -3.71 0.27 -9.99
CA LEU A 52 -5.10 0.16 -9.55
C LEU A 52 -5.28 -0.85 -8.41
N THR A 53 -4.53 -1.95 -8.43
CA THR A 53 -4.56 -2.94 -7.32
C THR A 53 -4.12 -2.30 -6.00
N GLY A 54 -3.03 -1.53 -6.00
CA GLY A 54 -2.57 -0.80 -4.82
C GLY A 54 -3.54 0.30 -4.39
N MET A 55 -4.12 1.03 -5.34
CA MET A 55 -5.11 2.07 -5.07
C MET A 55 -6.38 1.50 -4.42
N GLY A 56 -6.88 0.37 -4.91
CA GLY A 56 -8.06 -0.31 -4.37
C GLY A 56 -7.83 -0.80 -2.95
N ALA A 57 -6.71 -1.50 -2.72
CA ALA A 57 -6.34 -1.94 -1.37
C ALA A 57 -6.19 -0.76 -0.40
N ALA A 58 -5.55 0.33 -0.82
CA ALA A 58 -5.43 1.52 0.02
C ALA A 58 -6.79 2.13 0.38
N ARG A 59 -7.67 2.27 -0.62
CA ARG A 59 -9.02 2.79 -0.43
C ARG A 59 -9.82 1.91 0.54
N ASP A 60 -9.79 0.60 0.37
CA ASP A 60 -10.54 -0.33 1.23
C ASP A 60 -10.07 -0.29 2.68
N HIS A 61 -8.75 -0.18 2.91
CA HIS A 61 -8.23 -0.02 4.26
C HIS A 61 -8.61 1.33 4.89
N LEU A 62 -8.61 2.43 4.12
CA LEU A 62 -9.08 3.73 4.60
C LEU A 62 -10.58 3.70 4.89
N GLN A 63 -11.38 3.03 4.05
CA GLN A 63 -12.81 2.85 4.27
C GLN A 63 -13.09 2.04 5.54
N ALA A 64 -12.31 0.98 5.81
CA ALA A 64 -12.44 0.21 7.04
C ALA A 64 -12.18 1.09 8.29
N VAL A 65 -11.20 1.99 8.23
CA VAL A 65 -10.97 2.97 9.31
C VAL A 65 -12.17 3.90 9.47
N ARG A 66 -12.75 4.40 8.36
CA ARG A 66 -13.97 5.21 8.40
C ARG A 66 -15.12 4.49 9.12
N VAL A 67 -15.41 3.24 8.74
CA VAL A 67 -16.49 2.44 9.34
C VAL A 67 -16.34 2.35 10.85
N HIS A 68 -15.13 2.11 11.34
CA HIS A 68 -14.83 2.07 12.77
C HIS A 68 -14.97 3.43 13.48
N ILE A 69 -14.55 4.53 12.84
CA ILE A 69 -14.74 5.89 13.37
C ILE A 69 -16.23 6.24 13.47
N GLU A 70 -17.03 5.89 12.47
CA GLU A 70 -18.48 6.12 12.45
C GLU A 70 -19.21 5.27 13.51
N ALA A 71 -18.74 4.05 13.75
CA ALA A 71 -19.24 3.18 14.81
C ALA A 71 -18.77 3.58 16.22
N GLY A 72 -17.77 4.47 16.35
CA GLY A 72 -17.17 4.82 17.65
C GLY A 72 -16.28 3.72 18.25
N GLU A 73 -15.83 2.77 17.43
CA GLU A 73 -15.10 1.57 17.87
C GLU A 73 -13.63 1.65 17.45
N LEU A 74 -12.74 2.04 18.36
CA LEU A 74 -11.32 2.23 18.06
C LEU A 74 -10.41 1.19 18.74
N PHE A 75 -9.66 0.47 17.92
CA PHE A 75 -8.71 -0.56 18.33
C PHE A 75 -7.25 -0.07 18.23
N PRO A 76 -6.41 -0.24 19.27
CA PRO A 76 -5.04 0.26 19.27
C PRO A 76 -4.12 -0.47 18.27
N PHE A 77 -4.27 -1.80 18.10
CA PHE A 77 -3.48 -2.58 17.15
C PHE A 77 -4.10 -2.63 15.74
N ALA A 78 -5.40 -2.94 15.64
CA ALA A 78 -6.01 -3.21 14.34
C ALA A 78 -5.95 -2.01 13.38
N HIS A 79 -6.19 -0.79 13.89
CA HIS A 79 -6.09 0.42 13.07
C HIS A 79 -4.69 0.64 12.51
N GLN A 80 -3.65 0.24 13.24
CA GLN A 80 -2.28 0.34 12.77
C GLN A 80 -2.01 -0.62 11.62
N THR A 81 -2.57 -1.83 11.68
CA THR A 81 -2.50 -2.78 10.57
C THR A 81 -3.23 -2.24 9.33
N LEU A 82 -4.41 -1.63 9.52
CA LEU A 82 -5.17 -1.00 8.42
C LEU A 82 -4.37 0.13 7.76
N THR A 83 -3.92 1.13 8.54
CA THR A 83 -3.22 2.28 7.98
C THR A 83 -1.84 1.92 7.44
N ARG A 84 -1.15 0.93 8.02
CA ARG A 84 0.12 0.41 7.50
C ARG A 84 -0.06 -0.11 6.07
N THR A 85 -1.06 -0.97 5.86
CA THR A 85 -1.31 -1.53 4.52
C THR A 85 -1.77 -0.44 3.57
N ALA A 86 -2.60 0.51 4.03
CA ALA A 86 -3.02 1.65 3.22
C ALA A 86 -1.83 2.50 2.74
N ILE A 87 -0.86 2.81 3.62
CA ILE A 87 0.36 3.56 3.25
C ILE A 87 1.13 2.80 2.17
N LEU A 88 1.43 1.51 2.39
CA LEU A 88 2.23 0.75 1.44
C LEU A 88 1.53 0.62 0.09
N ALA A 89 0.24 0.31 0.08
CA ALA A 89 -0.52 0.08 -1.14
C ALA A 89 -0.65 1.37 -1.98
N ALA A 90 -0.93 2.51 -1.34
CA ALA A 90 -0.96 3.81 -2.01
C ALA A 90 0.45 4.22 -2.49
N ALA A 91 1.48 3.99 -1.66
CA ALA A 91 2.86 4.27 -2.03
C ALA A 91 3.33 3.43 -3.22
N GLN A 92 2.94 2.16 -3.32
CA GLN A 92 3.26 1.31 -4.47
C GLN A 92 2.68 1.87 -5.77
N ALA A 93 1.42 2.32 -5.75
CA ALA A 93 0.80 2.96 -6.90
C ALA A 93 1.55 4.22 -7.33
N VAL A 94 1.84 5.13 -6.39
CA VAL A 94 2.66 6.32 -6.66
C VAL A 94 4.05 5.93 -7.15
N TRP A 95 4.72 4.96 -6.52
CA TRP A 95 6.08 4.57 -6.88
C TRP A 95 6.16 4.06 -8.32
N VAL A 96 5.17 3.27 -8.77
CA VAL A 96 5.08 2.80 -10.15
C VAL A 96 4.78 3.95 -11.12
N LEU A 97 3.83 4.82 -10.79
CA LEU A 97 3.33 5.85 -11.71
C LEU A 97 4.17 7.14 -11.71
N ALA A 98 4.90 7.47 -10.65
CA ALA A 98 5.55 8.77 -10.51
C ALA A 98 6.65 9.05 -11.55
N PRO A 99 7.53 8.11 -11.95
CA PRO A 99 8.62 8.41 -12.88
C PRO A 99 8.13 8.98 -14.22
N ASP A 100 8.74 10.07 -14.68
CA ASP A 100 8.42 10.64 -16.00
C ASP A 100 9.03 9.82 -17.14
N GLU A 101 10.13 9.12 -16.88
CA GLU A 101 10.72 8.19 -17.84
C GLU A 101 9.93 6.87 -17.89
N ARG A 102 9.39 6.54 -19.08
CA ARG A 102 8.70 5.27 -19.34
C ARG A 102 9.51 4.04 -18.91
N GLY A 103 10.80 4.01 -19.21
CA GLY A 103 11.68 2.88 -18.85
C GLY A 103 11.68 2.61 -17.33
N GLU A 104 11.74 3.65 -16.51
CA GLU A 104 11.71 3.52 -15.06
C GLU A 104 10.32 3.12 -14.55
N ARG A 105 9.21 3.60 -15.16
CA ARG A 105 7.86 3.11 -14.84
C ARG A 105 7.70 1.62 -15.12
N CYS A 106 8.06 1.17 -16.32
CA CYS A 106 8.01 -0.24 -16.70
C CYS A 106 8.89 -1.10 -15.78
N LYS A 107 10.12 -0.67 -15.48
CA LYS A 107 11.02 -1.35 -14.53
C LYS A 107 10.40 -1.52 -13.14
N ARG A 108 9.74 -0.49 -12.61
CA ARG A 108 9.08 -0.54 -11.30
C ARG A 108 7.87 -1.47 -11.32
N ALA A 109 7.04 -1.39 -12.36
CA ALA A 109 5.92 -2.31 -12.55
C ALA A 109 6.35 -3.77 -12.66
N ARG A 110 7.40 -4.07 -13.45
CA ARG A 110 7.99 -5.42 -13.52
C ARG A 110 8.54 -5.89 -12.17
N THR A 111 9.09 -4.99 -11.36
CA THR A 111 9.59 -5.32 -10.02
C THR A 111 8.44 -5.69 -9.09
N PHE A 112 7.34 -4.95 -9.15
CA PHE A 112 6.11 -5.29 -8.44
C PHE A 112 5.50 -6.61 -8.92
N ALA A 113 5.47 -6.85 -10.24
CA ALA A 113 4.94 -8.08 -10.82
C ALA A 113 5.76 -9.31 -10.43
N ALA A 114 7.09 -9.20 -10.41
CA ALA A 114 7.98 -10.28 -9.99
C ALA A 114 7.74 -10.65 -8.52
N GLU A 115 7.62 -9.66 -7.63
CA GLU A 115 7.28 -9.88 -6.22
C GLU A 115 5.91 -10.54 -6.08
N SER A 116 4.90 -10.03 -6.80
CA SER A 116 3.54 -10.57 -6.77
C SER A 116 3.49 -12.04 -7.21
N TYR A 117 4.16 -12.39 -8.30
CA TYR A 117 4.26 -13.78 -8.74
C TYR A 117 5.05 -14.65 -7.76
N ALA A 118 6.16 -14.16 -7.19
CA ALA A 118 6.94 -14.92 -6.22
C ALA A 118 6.11 -15.26 -4.96
N LYS A 119 5.35 -14.30 -4.43
CA LYS A 119 4.45 -14.51 -3.30
C LYS A 119 3.28 -15.41 -3.65
N HIS A 120 2.68 -15.23 -4.82
CA HIS A 120 1.60 -16.09 -5.29
C HIS A 120 2.07 -17.55 -5.46
N LEU A 121 3.28 -17.78 -5.99
CA LEU A 121 3.85 -19.12 -6.08
C LEU A 121 4.10 -19.76 -4.72
N ALA A 122 4.55 -19.00 -3.71
CA ALA A 122 4.68 -19.52 -2.35
C ALA A 122 3.32 -19.99 -1.83
N PHE A 123 2.29 -19.14 -1.94
CA PHE A 123 0.92 -19.49 -1.57
C PHE A 123 0.38 -20.72 -2.33
N LEU A 124 0.57 -20.79 -3.65
CA LEU A 124 0.10 -21.91 -4.46
C LEU A 124 0.80 -23.23 -4.11
N ARG A 125 2.06 -23.19 -3.67
CA ARG A 125 2.79 -24.38 -3.21
C ARG A 125 2.19 -24.91 -1.91
N ASP A 126 1.85 -24.03 -0.97
CA ASP A 126 1.17 -24.41 0.27
C ASP A 126 -0.23 -24.95 -0.03
N LEU A 127 -0.98 -24.28 -0.90
CA LEU A 127 -2.32 -24.72 -1.33
C LEU A 127 -2.28 -26.10 -2.00
N ARG A 128 -1.24 -26.39 -2.77
CA ARG A 128 -1.06 -27.70 -3.42
C ARG A 128 -0.85 -28.84 -2.42
N ALA A 129 -0.40 -28.55 -1.19
CA ALA A 129 -0.26 -29.54 -0.13
C ALA A 129 -1.58 -29.89 0.57
N LEU A 130 -2.65 -29.12 0.32
CA LEU A 130 -3.99 -29.42 0.85
C LEU A 130 -4.69 -30.53 0.05
N THR A 131 -5.80 -31.03 0.60
CA THR A 131 -6.59 -32.10 -0.04
C THR A 131 -7.16 -31.65 -1.38
N PRO A 132 -7.33 -32.56 -2.36
CA PRO A 132 -7.84 -32.24 -3.71
C PRO A 132 -9.10 -31.36 -3.74
N ASP A 133 -10.05 -31.61 -2.83
CA ASP A 133 -11.32 -30.87 -2.75
C ASP A 133 -11.13 -29.37 -2.43
N THR A 134 -9.98 -28.99 -1.86
CA THR A 134 -9.65 -27.61 -1.47
C THR A 134 -8.76 -26.88 -2.49
N ARG A 135 -8.24 -27.57 -3.51
CA ARG A 135 -7.26 -27.02 -4.48
C ARG A 135 -7.75 -26.97 -5.92
N HIS A 136 -9.04 -26.67 -6.12
CA HIS A 136 -9.65 -26.59 -7.45
C HIS A 136 -8.93 -25.55 -8.33
N GLY A 137 -8.45 -25.97 -9.51
CA GLY A 137 -7.74 -25.10 -10.46
C GLY A 137 -6.31 -24.71 -10.07
N THR A 138 -5.83 -25.09 -8.87
CA THR A 138 -4.51 -24.69 -8.35
C THR A 138 -3.36 -25.07 -9.28
N GLU A 139 -3.40 -26.26 -9.89
CA GLU A 139 -2.31 -26.72 -10.76
C GLU A 139 -2.18 -25.88 -12.04
N THR A 140 -3.32 -25.53 -12.67
CA THR A 140 -3.33 -24.65 -13.84
C THR A 140 -2.80 -23.25 -13.51
N VAL A 141 -3.24 -22.68 -12.38
CA VAL A 141 -2.77 -21.36 -11.92
C VAL A 141 -1.28 -21.40 -11.59
N LEU A 142 -0.81 -22.48 -10.95
CA LEU A 142 0.60 -22.69 -10.64
C LEU A 142 1.45 -22.71 -11.91
N GLN A 143 1.06 -23.49 -12.91
CA GLN A 143 1.79 -23.59 -14.19
C GLN A 143 1.85 -22.24 -14.92
N HIS A 144 0.73 -21.51 -14.99
CA HIS A 144 0.71 -20.18 -15.59
C HIS A 144 1.58 -19.17 -14.84
N THR A 145 1.53 -19.18 -13.50
CA THR A 145 2.32 -18.27 -12.67
C THR A 145 3.81 -18.57 -12.78
N GLN A 146 4.20 -19.85 -12.82
CA GLN A 146 5.59 -20.28 -13.03
C GLN A 146 6.12 -19.82 -14.39
N ARG A 147 5.35 -20.06 -15.46
CA ARG A 147 5.72 -19.62 -16.82
C ARG A 147 5.90 -18.10 -16.89
N ARG A 148 4.93 -17.33 -16.39
CA ARG A 148 4.98 -15.86 -16.40
C ARG A 148 6.14 -15.31 -15.58
N LEU A 149 6.44 -15.90 -14.42
CA LEU A 149 7.61 -15.48 -13.63
C LEU A 149 8.92 -15.77 -14.35
N ALA A 150 9.05 -16.93 -15.02
CA ALA A 150 10.24 -17.26 -15.80
C ALA A 150 10.44 -16.28 -16.97
N GLU A 151 9.38 -16.01 -17.73
CA GLU A 151 9.37 -15.03 -18.83
C GLU A 151 9.75 -13.62 -18.33
N LEU A 152 9.14 -13.16 -17.22
CA LEU A 152 9.45 -11.87 -16.61
C LEU A 152 10.89 -11.81 -16.08
N THR A 153 11.40 -12.90 -15.53
CA THR A 153 12.79 -12.98 -15.04
C THR A 153 13.78 -12.84 -16.18
N ALA A 154 13.53 -13.50 -17.33
CA ALA A 154 14.35 -13.36 -18.52
C ALA A 154 14.33 -11.92 -19.06
N LEU A 155 13.14 -11.31 -19.14
CA LEU A 155 12.97 -9.91 -19.56
C LEU A 155 13.74 -8.94 -18.64
N ARG A 156 13.61 -9.11 -17.32
CA ARG A 156 14.35 -8.30 -16.33
C ARG A 156 15.86 -8.50 -16.42
N ALA A 157 16.33 -9.71 -16.66
CA ALA A 157 17.75 -10.00 -16.81
C ALA A 157 18.34 -9.33 -18.06
N ALA A 158 17.62 -9.35 -19.18
CA ALA A 158 18.02 -8.67 -20.42
C ALA A 158 18.21 -7.16 -20.22
N ASP A 159 17.42 -6.54 -19.34
CA ASP A 159 17.48 -5.11 -19.03
C ASP A 159 18.37 -4.76 -17.81
N GLY A 160 19.17 -5.72 -17.31
CA GLY A 160 20.07 -5.49 -16.18
C GLY A 160 19.38 -5.35 -14.82
N GLN A 161 18.14 -5.84 -14.68
CA GLN A 161 17.28 -5.71 -13.49
C GLN A 161 17.17 -6.99 -12.65
N ALA A 162 18.04 -7.97 -12.87
CA ALA A 162 17.95 -9.31 -12.26
C ALA A 162 17.93 -9.29 -10.72
N THR A 163 18.60 -8.33 -10.08
CA THR A 163 18.74 -8.23 -8.63
C THR A 163 17.82 -7.21 -7.97
N ALA A 164 17.00 -6.49 -8.75
CA ALA A 164 16.11 -5.47 -8.19
C ALA A 164 14.98 -6.14 -7.38
N VAL A 165 14.82 -5.72 -6.12
CA VAL A 165 13.82 -6.23 -5.18
C VAL A 165 12.89 -5.11 -4.73
N LEU A 166 11.64 -5.44 -4.45
CA LEU A 166 10.66 -4.49 -3.93
C LEU A 166 10.87 -4.25 -2.42
N GLY A 167 11.63 -3.21 -2.07
CA GLY A 167 11.81 -2.78 -0.68
C GLY A 167 10.66 -1.89 -0.21
N ALA A 168 9.72 -2.40 0.59
CA ALA A 168 8.56 -1.64 1.07
C ALA A 168 8.92 -0.29 1.72
N THR A 169 10.00 -0.26 2.51
CA THR A 169 10.49 0.96 3.16
C THR A 169 10.96 2.01 2.15
N ASP A 170 11.65 1.58 1.09
CA ASP A 170 12.19 2.47 0.05
C ASP A 170 11.08 2.94 -0.90
N VAL A 171 10.14 2.06 -1.24
CA VAL A 171 8.91 2.39 -1.98
C VAL A 171 8.18 3.54 -1.29
N ILE A 172 7.92 3.42 0.01
CA ILE A 172 7.25 4.47 0.80
C ILE A 172 8.05 5.77 0.77
N TYR A 173 9.36 5.69 1.00
CA TYR A 173 10.23 6.87 0.99
C TYR A 173 10.16 7.63 -0.34
N HIS A 174 10.34 6.92 -1.45
CA HIS A 174 10.34 7.53 -2.79
C HIS A 174 8.96 8.01 -3.22
N ALA A 175 7.88 7.31 -2.85
CA ALA A 175 6.52 7.75 -3.13
C ALA A 175 6.17 9.06 -2.41
N VAL A 176 6.58 9.19 -1.15
CA VAL A 176 6.37 10.42 -0.36
C VAL A 176 7.19 11.57 -0.93
N LEU A 177 8.44 11.32 -1.35
CA LEU A 177 9.24 12.33 -2.06
C LEU A 177 8.59 12.76 -3.37
N ALA A 178 8.05 11.83 -4.17
CA ALA A 178 7.36 12.16 -5.40
C ALA A 178 6.08 12.98 -5.16
N THR A 179 5.38 12.71 -4.06
CA THR A 179 4.10 13.36 -3.75
C THR A 179 4.26 14.76 -3.16
N TRP A 180 5.23 14.95 -2.26
CA TRP A 180 5.36 16.20 -1.49
C TRP A 180 6.74 16.86 -1.56
N GLY A 181 7.74 16.24 -2.18
CA GLY A 181 9.11 16.77 -2.23
C GLY A 181 9.81 16.89 -0.87
N SER A 182 9.23 16.33 0.20
CA SER A 182 9.72 16.50 1.57
C SER A 182 10.40 15.25 2.12
N ARG A 183 11.69 15.37 2.44
CA ARG A 183 12.46 14.30 3.11
C ARG A 183 11.97 14.04 4.52
N GLU A 184 11.54 15.07 5.23
CA GLU A 184 11.00 14.94 6.59
C GLU A 184 9.72 14.10 6.60
N LEU A 185 8.77 14.41 5.71
CA LEU A 185 7.55 13.61 5.56
C LEU A 185 7.87 12.17 5.13
N ALA A 186 8.91 11.96 4.31
CA ALA A 186 9.32 10.62 3.90
C ALA A 186 9.89 9.80 5.09
N VAL A 187 10.61 10.44 6.01
CA VAL A 187 11.08 9.82 7.25
C VAL A 187 9.93 9.56 8.22
N GLU A 188 8.97 10.47 8.31
CA GLU A 188 7.77 10.30 9.13
C GLU A 188 6.93 9.12 8.63
N ALA A 189 6.64 9.04 7.33
CA ALA A 189 5.89 7.94 6.73
C ALA A 189 6.58 6.58 6.95
N ARG A 190 7.92 6.52 6.87
CA ARG A 190 8.68 5.31 7.22
C ARG A 190 8.53 4.92 8.69
N SER A 191 8.49 5.91 9.57
CA SER A 191 8.31 5.69 11.01
C SER A 191 6.92 5.15 11.31
N GLU A 192 5.88 5.72 10.69
CA GLU A 192 4.50 5.22 10.75
C GLU A 192 4.39 3.78 10.21
N TRP A 193 5.00 3.50 9.05
CA TRP A 193 5.05 2.16 8.45
C TRP A 193 5.71 1.12 9.37
N ARG A 194 6.86 1.45 9.97
CA ARG A 194 7.58 0.54 10.88
C ARG A 194 6.75 0.26 12.13
N ARG A 195 6.12 1.29 12.68
CA ARG A 195 5.25 1.15 13.85
C ARG A 195 4.04 0.28 13.56
N GLY A 196 3.36 0.53 12.46
CA GLY A 196 2.26 -0.33 12.01
C GLY A 196 2.71 -1.75 11.72
N SER A 197 3.94 -1.94 11.22
CA SER A 197 4.54 -3.27 11.06
C SER A 197 4.75 -3.97 12.41
N GLY A 198 5.18 -3.26 13.45
CA GLY A 198 5.25 -3.78 14.81
C GLY A 198 3.88 -4.21 15.33
N ALA A 199 2.86 -3.37 15.12
CA ALA A 199 1.49 -3.68 15.54
C ALA A 199 0.93 -4.93 14.83
N ALA A 200 1.20 -5.09 13.53
CA ALA A 200 0.80 -6.26 12.77
C ALA A 200 1.41 -7.58 13.28
N HIS A 201 2.57 -7.51 13.95
CA HIS A 201 3.23 -8.65 14.59
C HIS A 201 2.92 -8.75 16.10
N GLY A 202 2.00 -7.94 16.62
CA GLY A 202 1.67 -7.93 18.05
C GLY A 202 2.78 -7.40 18.96
N LEU A 203 3.73 -6.62 18.41
CA LEU A 203 4.86 -6.11 19.19
C LEU A 203 4.41 -4.90 20.05
N PRO A 204 4.48 -4.98 21.39
CA PRO A 204 3.93 -3.95 22.28
C PRO A 204 4.55 -2.56 22.13
N TRP A 205 5.83 -2.49 21.72
CA TRP A 205 6.53 -1.22 21.50
C TRP A 205 5.84 -0.34 20.45
N SER A 206 5.03 -0.93 19.56
CA SER A 206 4.28 -0.19 18.54
C SER A 206 3.19 0.73 19.12
N LEU A 207 2.78 0.51 20.37
CA LEU A 207 1.79 1.32 21.08
C LEU A 207 2.42 2.39 21.97
N LEU A 208 3.69 2.25 22.33
CA LEU A 208 4.35 3.16 23.26
C LEU A 208 4.60 4.54 22.64
N GLY A 209 4.53 5.59 23.47
CA GLY A 209 4.81 6.97 23.05
C GLY A 209 3.76 7.59 22.13
N ARG A 210 2.50 7.13 22.19
CA ARG A 210 1.40 7.64 21.34
C ARG A 210 0.27 8.25 22.14
N GLN A 211 -0.47 9.11 21.47
CA GLN A 211 -1.79 9.49 21.92
C GLN A 211 -2.69 8.26 22.02
N GLY A 212 -3.37 8.09 23.15
CA GLY A 212 -4.15 6.90 23.48
C GLY A 212 -3.39 5.89 24.35
N THR A 213 -2.08 6.06 24.54
CA THR A 213 -1.28 5.25 25.47
C THR A 213 -0.84 6.13 26.64
N ALA A 214 -1.12 5.68 27.86
CA ALA A 214 -0.72 6.38 29.08
C ALA A 214 0.04 5.44 30.00
N GLN A 215 1.08 5.97 30.65
CA GLN A 215 1.74 5.30 31.75
C GLN A 215 0.83 5.40 32.98
N ALA A 216 0.37 4.25 33.49
CA ALA A 216 -0.58 4.17 34.59
C ALA A 216 0.07 4.40 35.96
N ALA A 217 1.36 4.05 36.10
CA ALA A 217 2.14 4.22 37.31
C ALA A 217 3.59 4.61 36.97
N ALA A 218 4.26 5.33 37.88
CA ALA A 218 5.69 5.66 37.74
C ALA A 218 6.51 4.37 37.53
N ALA A 219 7.61 4.49 36.79
CA ALA A 219 8.50 3.36 36.59
C ALA A 219 9.15 2.98 37.92
N ASP A 220 9.27 1.67 38.17
CA ASP A 220 10.02 1.16 39.32
C ASP A 220 11.53 1.36 39.15
N ALA A 221 12.31 0.97 40.16
CA ALA A 221 13.77 1.11 40.14
C ALA A 221 14.46 0.28 39.02
N ALA A 222 13.75 -0.69 38.42
CA ALA A 222 14.22 -1.49 37.30
C ALA A 222 13.77 -0.92 35.93
N GLY A 223 13.03 0.19 35.92
CA GLY A 223 12.51 0.82 34.70
C GLY A 223 11.23 0.17 34.17
N MET A 224 10.55 -0.66 34.96
CA MET A 224 9.27 -1.28 34.58
C MET A 224 8.11 -0.37 34.96
N ALA A 225 7.15 -0.22 34.05
CA ALA A 225 5.95 0.58 34.27
C ALA A 225 4.72 -0.11 33.69
N GLU A 226 3.58 0.14 34.31
CA GLU A 226 2.28 -0.26 33.79
C GLU A 226 1.77 0.75 32.76
N PHE A 227 1.17 0.27 31.68
CA PHE A 227 0.63 1.09 30.60
C PHE A 227 -0.81 0.69 30.29
N SER A 228 -1.65 1.69 30.02
CA SER A 228 -2.95 1.52 29.38
C SER A 228 -2.88 2.01 27.93
N ALA A 229 -3.52 1.30 27.01
CA ALA A 229 -3.55 1.67 25.60
C ALA A 229 -4.97 1.52 25.04
N GLY A 230 -5.51 2.61 24.51
CA GLY A 230 -6.80 2.67 23.84
C GLY A 230 -6.67 3.10 22.38
N GLY A 231 -7.72 2.87 21.59
CA GLY A 231 -7.81 3.45 20.25
C GLY A 231 -7.94 4.97 20.30
N SER A 232 -7.32 5.66 19.34
CA SER A 232 -7.33 7.13 19.27
C SER A 232 -7.31 7.61 17.83
N VAL A 233 -8.26 8.50 17.48
CA VAL A 233 -8.28 9.17 16.17
C VAL A 233 -7.02 10.01 15.97
N GLY A 234 -6.60 10.76 17.00
CA GLY A 234 -5.36 11.52 16.95
C GLY A 234 -4.14 10.60 16.82
N GLY A 235 -4.18 9.43 17.48
CA GLY A 235 -3.17 8.39 17.34
C GLY A 235 -3.01 7.87 15.91
N LEU A 236 -4.10 7.65 15.16
CA LEU A 236 -4.05 7.11 13.79
C LEU A 236 -3.95 8.17 12.68
N ALA A 237 -4.15 9.45 13.00
CA ALA A 237 -4.32 10.52 12.01
C ALA A 237 -3.16 10.67 11.04
N ASN A 238 -1.91 10.67 11.52
CA ASN A 238 -0.76 10.85 10.62
C ASN A 238 -0.66 9.70 9.61
N SER A 239 -0.84 8.45 10.06
CA SER A 239 -0.78 7.28 9.19
C SER A 239 -1.92 7.29 8.16
N TYR A 240 -3.14 7.63 8.59
CA TYR A 240 -4.31 7.73 7.72
C TYR A 240 -4.14 8.84 6.67
N LEU A 241 -3.79 10.06 7.10
CA LEU A 241 -3.68 11.21 6.20
C LEU A 241 -2.50 11.06 5.22
N CYS A 242 -1.42 10.38 5.63
CA CYS A 242 -0.34 10.00 4.72
C CYS A 242 -0.84 9.07 3.61
N ALA A 243 -1.53 7.98 3.97
CA ALA A 243 -2.09 7.04 2.99
C ALA A 243 -3.10 7.72 2.07
N TYR A 244 -4.01 8.54 2.63
CA TYR A 244 -4.98 9.30 1.86
C TYR A 244 -4.30 10.25 0.86
N GLY A 245 -3.30 11.02 1.29
CA GLY A 245 -2.61 11.96 0.42
C GLY A 245 -1.79 11.29 -0.70
N LEU A 246 -1.17 10.14 -0.40
CA LEU A 246 -0.55 9.28 -1.42
C LEU A 246 -1.59 8.79 -2.44
N LEU A 247 -2.77 8.37 -1.96
CA LEU A 247 -3.85 7.90 -2.83
C LEU A 247 -4.40 9.02 -3.73
N VAL A 248 -4.59 10.23 -3.19
CA VAL A 248 -4.93 11.43 -3.99
C VAL A 248 -3.92 11.62 -5.11
N HIS A 249 -2.63 11.52 -4.81
CA HIS A 249 -1.58 11.70 -5.81
C HIS A 249 -1.54 10.56 -6.83
N ALA A 250 -1.80 9.32 -6.41
CA ALA A 250 -1.91 8.17 -7.31
C ALA A 250 -3.03 8.36 -8.33
N PHE A 251 -4.22 8.81 -7.91
CA PHE A 251 -5.33 9.13 -8.84
C PHE A 251 -4.94 10.24 -9.83
N ARG A 252 -4.28 11.31 -9.37
CA ARG A 252 -3.78 12.37 -10.27
C ARG A 252 -2.78 11.85 -11.31
N LEU A 253 -1.88 10.96 -10.91
CA LEU A 253 -0.91 10.34 -11.82
C LEU A 253 -1.59 9.39 -12.81
N LEU A 254 -2.56 8.60 -12.35
CA LEU A 254 -3.35 7.69 -13.18
C LEU A 254 -4.09 8.47 -14.27
N ASP A 255 -4.83 9.52 -13.89
CA ASP A 255 -5.58 10.37 -14.82
C ASP A 255 -4.63 11.05 -15.82
N ARG A 256 -3.55 11.68 -15.33
CA ARG A 256 -2.58 12.38 -16.17
C ARG A 256 -1.94 11.48 -17.22
N ARG A 257 -1.54 10.26 -16.82
CA ARG A 257 -0.82 9.34 -17.73
C ARG A 257 -1.75 8.48 -18.58
N GLY A 258 -3.03 8.38 -18.20
CA GLY A 258 -4.04 7.63 -18.92
C GLY A 258 -4.79 8.43 -19.99
N ALA A 259 -4.73 9.77 -19.92
CA ALA A 259 -5.25 10.66 -20.95
C ALA A 259 -4.20 10.96 -22.03
N ARG A 260 -4.65 11.30 -23.25
CA ARG A 260 -3.80 11.93 -24.26
C ARG A 260 -3.57 13.42 -23.92
N ASP A 261 -2.36 13.90 -24.21
CA ASP A 261 -2.06 15.34 -24.23
C ASP A 261 -2.84 16.08 -25.34
#